data_AF-A0A528U820-F1
#
_entry.id   AF-A0A528U820-F1
#
_cell.length_a   1.000
_cell.length_b   1.000
_cell.length_c   1.000
_cell.angle_alpha   90.00
_cell.angle_beta   90.00
_cell.angle_gamma   90.00
#
_symmetry.space_group_name_H-M   'P 1'
#
loop_
_entity.id
_entity.type
_entity.pdbx_description
1 polymer ?
#
loop_
_entity_poly.entity_id
_entity_poly.type
_entity_poly.pdbx_seq_one_letter_code
_entity_poly.pdbx_strand_id
1 'polypeptide(L)'
;MAADKNAFVWNDPFLIEDQLSEDERMVRDGAAAFAADKLAPRIEEAYLEEKTDAGIFREMGEAGLLGITIPEEYGGLGANYVTYGLVAREVERIDSGYRSMMSVQSSLVMYPIHAYGSEAQRKKYLPKLASGEWIG
;
A
#
# COMPACT_ATOMS: atom_id res chain seq x y z
N MET A 1 21.09 -10.42 -18.35
CA MET A 1 21.62 -11.79 -18.23
C MET A 1 20.62 -12.56 -17.38
N ALA A 2 20.17 -13.74 -17.80
CA ALA A 2 19.32 -14.56 -16.93
C ALA A 2 20.10 -14.93 -15.67
N ALA A 3 19.52 -14.71 -14.49
CA ALA A 3 20.12 -15.12 -13.23
C ALA A 3 20.39 -16.64 -13.25
N ASP A 4 21.51 -17.06 -12.65
CA ASP A 4 21.82 -18.48 -12.50
C ASP A 4 20.74 -19.13 -11.62
N LYS A 5 19.93 -20.02 -12.21
CA LYS A 5 18.84 -20.72 -11.53
C LYS A 5 19.30 -21.62 -10.38
N ASN A 6 20.61 -21.85 -10.25
CA ASN A 6 21.20 -22.63 -9.17
C ASN A 6 21.84 -21.75 -8.07
N ALA A 7 21.82 -20.42 -8.22
CA ALA A 7 22.33 -19.53 -7.20
C ALA A 7 21.38 -19.49 -5.98
N PHE A 8 21.90 -19.81 -4.81
CA PHE A 8 21.15 -19.66 -3.56
C PHE A 8 21.13 -18.19 -3.13
N VAL A 9 19.93 -17.64 -2.94
CA VAL A 9 19.69 -16.27 -2.48
C VAL A 9 19.23 -16.32 -1.03
N TRP A 10 20.09 -15.96 -0.07
CA TRP A 10 19.82 -16.19 1.36
C TRP A 10 18.61 -15.40 1.90
N ASN A 11 18.35 -14.21 1.34
CA ASN A 11 17.22 -13.35 1.70
C ASN A 11 15.96 -13.61 0.85
N ASP A 12 16.05 -14.53 -0.11
CA ASP A 12 14.92 -15.04 -0.89
C ASP A 12 15.11 -16.53 -1.27
N PRO A 13 15.13 -17.46 -0.28
CA PRO A 13 15.51 -18.86 -0.53
C PRO A 13 14.61 -19.62 -1.53
N PHE A 14 13.37 -19.19 -1.68
CA PHE A 14 12.39 -19.77 -2.59
C PHE A 14 12.08 -18.90 -3.80
N LEU A 15 12.90 -17.87 -4.03
CA LEU A 15 12.83 -17.00 -5.20
C LEU A 15 11.41 -16.44 -5.39
N ILE A 16 10.84 -15.82 -4.35
CA ILE A 16 9.54 -15.13 -4.47
C ILE A 16 9.59 -14.11 -5.62
N GLU A 17 10.74 -13.51 -5.88
CA GLU A 17 10.94 -12.59 -7.00
C GLU A 17 10.53 -13.20 -8.36
N ASP A 18 10.84 -14.48 -8.57
CA ASP A 18 10.55 -15.23 -9.79
C ASP A 18 9.08 -15.67 -9.87
N GLN A 19 8.34 -15.59 -8.77
CA GLN A 19 6.92 -15.94 -8.69
C GLN A 19 6.00 -14.74 -8.92
N LEU A 20 6.54 -13.53 -8.87
CA LEU A 20 5.80 -12.29 -9.07
C LEU A 20 5.75 -11.89 -10.55
N SER A 21 4.66 -11.26 -10.94
CA SER A 21 4.54 -10.52 -12.20
C SER A 21 5.40 -9.25 -12.19
N GLU A 22 5.62 -8.67 -13.38
CA GLU A 22 6.32 -7.38 -13.50
C GLU A 22 5.57 -6.25 -12.76
N ASP A 23 4.24 -6.22 -12.87
CA ASP A 23 3.41 -5.21 -12.20
C ASP A 23 3.46 -5.35 -10.67
N GLU A 24 3.42 -6.57 -10.14
CA GLU A 24 3.57 -6.82 -8.69
C GLU A 24 4.93 -6.36 -8.17
N ARG A 25 6.01 -6.64 -8.91
CA ARG A 25 7.35 -6.15 -8.57
C ARG A 25 7.43 -4.63 -8.60
N MET A 26 6.91 -4.01 -9.66
CA MET A 26 6.94 -2.55 -9.83
C MET A 26 6.21 -1.83 -8.70
N VAL A 27 5.00 -2.29 -8.33
CA VAL A 27 4.23 -1.68 -7.24
C VAL A 27 4.89 -1.90 -5.88
N ARG A 28 5.42 -3.11 -5.63
CA ARG A 28 6.20 -3.37 -4.41
C ARG A 28 7.41 -2.45 -4.32
N ASP A 29 8.18 -2.29 -5.39
CA ASP A 29 9.39 -1.46 -5.39
C ASP A 29 9.04 0.03 -5.18
N GLY A 30 7.92 0.49 -5.75
CA GLY A 30 7.37 1.81 -5.47
C GLY A 30 6.98 1.99 -3.99
N ALA A 31 6.33 0.99 -3.39
CA ALA A 31 5.99 1.01 -1.96
C ALA A 31 7.23 0.99 -1.06
N ALA A 32 8.27 0.21 -1.42
CA ALA A 32 9.53 0.17 -0.70
C ALA A 32 10.26 1.53 -0.75
N ALA A 33 10.31 2.17 -1.92
CA ALA A 33 10.88 3.50 -2.07
C ALA A 33 10.11 4.55 -1.25
N PHE A 34 8.77 4.54 -1.33
CA PHE A 34 7.92 5.40 -0.51
C PHE A 34 8.18 5.21 0.99
N ALA A 35 8.22 3.95 1.45
CA ALA A 35 8.43 3.64 2.86
C ALA A 35 9.82 4.11 3.34
N ALA A 36 10.87 3.92 2.54
CA ALA A 36 12.21 4.39 2.85
C ALA A 36 12.32 5.92 2.87
N ASP A 37 11.73 6.61 1.89
CA ASP A 37 11.90 8.06 1.74
C ASP A 37 10.97 8.87 2.65
N LYS A 38 9.76 8.36 2.90
CA LYS A 38 8.70 9.08 3.61
C LYS A 38 8.48 8.56 5.01
N LEU A 39 8.45 7.25 5.23
CA LEU A 39 8.06 6.70 6.53
C LEU A 39 9.27 6.54 7.47
N ALA A 40 10.37 5.99 6.97
CA ALA A 40 11.56 5.68 7.78
C ALA A 40 12.14 6.90 8.53
N PRO A 41 12.21 8.12 7.96
CA PRO A 41 12.75 9.27 8.67
C PRO A 41 11.86 9.77 9.82
N ARG A 42 10.59 9.33 9.89
CA ARG A 42 9.58 9.85 10.82
C ARG A 42 9.35 8.93 12.02
N ILE A 43 9.66 7.63 11.89
CA ILE A 43 9.15 6.62 12.84
C ILE A 43 9.73 6.76 14.25
N GLU A 44 11.01 7.08 14.41
CA GLU A 44 11.63 7.13 15.74
C GLU A 44 10.97 8.18 16.64
N GLU A 45 10.82 9.41 16.13
CA GLU A 45 10.13 10.50 16.85
C GLU A 45 8.64 10.19 17.01
N ALA A 46 7.97 9.76 15.95
CA ALA A 46 6.53 9.44 15.98
C ALA A 46 6.20 8.38 17.05
N TYR A 47 7.03 7.33 17.14
CA TYR A 47 6.86 6.26 18.11
C TYR A 47 7.14 6.73 19.54
N LEU A 48 8.25 7.45 19.77
CA LEU A 48 8.64 7.92 21.10
C LEU A 48 7.69 9.00 21.65
N GLU A 49 7.15 9.84 20.78
CA GLU A 49 6.25 10.93 21.16
C GLU A 49 4.76 10.58 21.04
N GLU A 50 4.41 9.37 20.61
CA GLU A 50 3.03 8.92 20.40
C GLU A 50 2.23 9.86 19.47
N LYS A 51 2.86 10.27 18.36
CA LYS A 51 2.26 11.16 17.37
C LYS A 51 2.17 10.50 16.00
N THR A 52 1.22 10.94 15.20
CA THR A 52 1.09 10.53 13.81
C THR A 52 0.73 11.73 12.96
N ASP A 53 1.50 11.94 11.88
CA ASP A 53 1.21 12.97 10.89
C ASP A 53 0.08 12.49 9.96
N ALA A 54 -1.07 13.16 10.01
CA ALA A 54 -2.20 12.87 9.14
C ALA A 54 -1.89 13.11 7.65
N GLY A 55 -0.87 13.93 7.34
CA GLY A 55 -0.39 14.17 5.98
C GLY A 55 0.08 12.90 5.27
N ILE A 56 0.50 11.87 6.03
CA ILE A 56 0.92 10.57 5.49
C ILE A 56 -0.19 9.91 4.66
N PHE A 57 -1.48 10.09 5.00
CA PHE A 57 -2.57 9.55 4.18
C PHE A 57 -2.58 10.13 2.78
N ARG A 58 -2.36 11.44 2.66
CA ARG A 58 -2.31 12.11 1.37
C ARG A 58 -1.08 11.69 0.57
N GLU A 59 0.07 11.57 1.22
CA GLU A 59 1.29 11.05 0.59
C GLU A 59 1.10 9.60 0.09
N MET A 60 0.47 8.73 0.87
CA MET A 60 0.13 7.35 0.46
C MET A 60 -0.85 7.33 -0.71
N GLY A 61 -1.85 8.21 -0.71
CA GLY A 61 -2.81 8.32 -1.81
C GLY A 61 -2.18 8.83 -3.11
N GLU A 62 -1.28 9.83 -3.03
CA GLU A 62 -0.51 10.33 -4.17
C GLU A 62 0.44 9.26 -4.73
N ALA A 63 0.95 8.37 -3.88
CA ALA A 63 1.75 7.20 -4.27
C ALA A 63 0.91 5.99 -4.73
N GLY A 64 -0.43 6.08 -4.71
CA GLY A 64 -1.32 4.99 -5.13
C GLY A 64 -1.37 3.79 -4.18
N LEU A 65 -1.01 3.98 -2.90
CA LEU A 65 -0.90 2.89 -1.91
C LEU A 65 -2.20 2.66 -1.12
N LEU A 66 -3.24 3.47 -1.33
CA LEU A 66 -4.54 3.34 -0.66
C LEU A 66 -5.58 2.71 -1.59
N GLY A 67 -6.29 1.70 -1.10
CA GLY A 67 -7.33 1.03 -1.88
C GLY A 67 -6.80 0.38 -3.16
N ILE A 68 -5.63 -0.25 -3.10
CA ILE A 68 -4.94 -0.86 -4.24
C ILE A 68 -5.85 -1.80 -5.07
N THR A 69 -6.76 -2.52 -4.42
CA THR A 69 -7.68 -3.47 -5.07
C THR A 69 -8.98 -2.82 -5.57
N ILE A 70 -9.18 -1.52 -5.31
CA ILE A 70 -10.33 -0.76 -5.78
C ILE A 70 -10.13 -0.40 -7.25
N PRO A 71 -11.15 -0.53 -8.12
CA PRO A 71 -11.03 -0.19 -9.54
C PRO A 71 -10.54 1.24 -9.81
N GLU A 72 -9.83 1.42 -10.93
CA GLU A 72 -9.32 2.71 -11.39
C GLU A 72 -10.43 3.77 -11.59
N GLU A 73 -11.63 3.36 -11.99
CA GLU A 73 -12.78 4.28 -12.14
C GLU A 73 -13.16 5.01 -10.84
N TYR A 74 -12.74 4.47 -9.70
CA TYR A 74 -12.95 5.05 -8.37
C TYR A 74 -11.66 5.59 -7.74
N GLY A 75 -10.57 5.65 -8.51
CA GLY A 75 -9.28 6.22 -8.10
C GLY A 75 -8.30 5.23 -7.45
N GLY A 76 -8.63 3.94 -7.36
CA GLY A 76 -7.66 2.91 -6.95
C GLY A 76 -6.79 2.43 -8.12
N LEU A 77 -6.04 1.34 -7.92
CA LEU A 77 -5.19 0.74 -8.96
C LEU A 77 -5.79 -0.51 -9.63
N GLY A 78 -6.90 -1.04 -9.10
CA GLY A 78 -7.49 -2.30 -9.59
C GLY A 78 -6.56 -3.51 -9.53
N ALA A 79 -5.51 -3.47 -8.71
CA ALA A 79 -4.52 -4.53 -8.64
C ALA A 79 -5.02 -5.70 -7.78
N ASN A 80 -4.27 -6.81 -7.82
CA ASN A 80 -4.67 -8.03 -7.14
C ASN A 80 -4.31 -8.01 -5.63
N TYR A 81 -4.74 -9.03 -4.89
CA TYR A 81 -4.46 -9.16 -3.46
C TYR A 81 -3.00 -9.51 -3.13
N VAL A 82 -2.24 -10.08 -4.07
CA VAL A 82 -0.79 -10.29 -3.90
C VAL A 82 -0.09 -8.93 -3.87
N THR A 83 -0.40 -8.04 -4.82
CA THR A 83 0.08 -6.65 -4.82
C THR A 83 -0.25 -5.94 -3.51
N TYR A 84 -1.50 -6.06 -3.03
CA TYR A 84 -1.89 -5.48 -1.74
C TYR A 84 -1.03 -6.01 -0.58
N GLY A 85 -0.80 -7.33 -0.51
CA GLY A 85 0.06 -7.95 0.50
C GLY A 85 1.51 -7.50 0.42
N LEU A 86 2.05 -7.33 -0.79
CA LEU A 86 3.42 -6.83 -1.01
C LEU A 86 3.57 -5.39 -0.51
N VAL A 87 2.61 -4.50 -0.81
CA VAL A 87 2.64 -3.13 -0.28
C VAL A 87 2.55 -3.12 1.24
N ALA A 88 1.66 -3.93 1.82
CA ALA A 88 1.57 -4.05 3.27
C ALA A 88 2.91 -4.49 3.89
N ARG A 89 3.59 -5.46 3.27
CA ARG A 89 4.92 -5.93 3.69
C ARG A 89 5.96 -4.81 3.66
N GLU A 90 6.00 -3.99 2.62
CA GLU A 90 6.99 -2.91 2.52
C GLU A 90 6.71 -1.74 3.47
N VAL A 91 5.44 -1.41 3.71
CA VAL A 91 5.06 -0.38 4.70
C VAL A 91 5.36 -0.87 6.12
N GLU A 92 4.97 -2.10 6.45
CA GLU A 92 5.20 -2.68 7.78
C GLU A 92 6.66 -3.00 8.08
N ARG A 93 7.50 -3.13 7.04
CA ARG A 93 8.96 -3.18 7.21
C ARG A 93 9.48 -1.96 7.98
N ILE A 94 8.80 -0.82 7.89
CA ILE A 94 9.10 0.38 8.68
C ILE A 94 8.38 0.34 10.02
N ASP A 95 7.04 0.25 10.00
CA ASP A 95 6.24 0.18 11.23
C ASP A 95 4.84 -0.38 11.03
N SER A 96 4.37 -1.12 12.04
CA SER A 96 3.04 -1.74 12.07
C SER A 96 1.90 -0.71 12.20
N GLY A 97 2.14 0.45 12.79
CA GLY A 97 1.19 1.57 12.88
C GLY A 97 0.85 2.14 11.50
N TYR A 98 1.86 2.39 10.67
CA TYR A 98 1.65 2.86 9.29
C TYR A 98 0.87 1.84 8.44
N ARG A 99 1.20 0.55 8.55
CA ARG A 99 0.43 -0.51 7.87
C ARG A 99 -1.00 -0.57 8.41
N SER A 100 -1.22 -0.28 9.70
CA SER A 100 -2.55 -0.24 10.32
C SER A 100 -3.43 0.85 9.70
N MET A 101 -2.89 2.06 9.53
CA MET A 101 -3.56 3.17 8.86
C MET A 101 -4.01 2.77 7.45
N MET A 102 -3.09 2.17 6.67
CA MET A 102 -3.38 1.68 5.32
C MET A 102 -4.47 0.59 5.32
N SER A 103 -4.40 -0.36 6.26
CA SER A 103 -5.39 -1.45 6.39
C SER A 103 -6.79 -0.93 6.72
N VAL A 104 -6.91 0.02 7.65
CA VAL A 104 -8.21 0.63 7.99
C VAL A 104 -8.78 1.33 6.76
N GLN A 105 -8.02 2.24 6.15
CA GLN A 105 -8.47 2.99 4.98
C GLN A 105 -8.89 2.07 3.84
N SER A 106 -8.06 1.08 3.49
CA SER A 106 -8.30 0.22 2.33
C SER A 106 -9.36 -0.84 2.59
N SER A 107 -9.22 -1.62 3.66
CA SER A 107 -10.01 -2.84 3.88
C SER A 107 -11.20 -2.64 4.83
N LEU A 108 -11.16 -1.65 5.71
CA LEU A 108 -12.25 -1.40 6.67
C LEU A 108 -13.15 -0.22 6.27
N VAL A 109 -12.69 0.64 5.35
CA VAL A 109 -13.47 1.80 4.87
C VAL A 109 -13.76 1.68 3.37
N MET A 110 -12.74 1.68 2.52
CA MET A 110 -12.94 1.69 1.06
C MET A 110 -13.59 0.40 0.57
N TYR A 111 -13.14 -0.77 1.06
CA TYR A 111 -13.71 -2.05 0.70
C TYR A 111 -15.23 -2.15 0.96
N PRO A 112 -15.77 -1.87 2.16
CA PRO A 112 -17.22 -1.96 2.36
C PRO A 112 -18.00 -0.91 1.55
N ILE A 113 -17.46 0.28 1.31
CA ILE A 113 -18.10 1.27 0.41
C ILE A 113 -18.18 0.72 -1.01
N HIS A 114 -17.11 0.11 -1.50
CA HIS A 114 -17.07 -0.50 -2.82
C HIS A 114 -18.00 -1.72 -2.91
N ALA A 115 -17.86 -2.68 -2.01
CA ALA A 115 -18.60 -3.94 -2.05
C ALA A 115 -20.10 -3.78 -1.78
N TYR A 116 -20.48 -2.88 -0.86
CA TYR A 116 -21.85 -2.82 -0.33
C TYR A 116 -22.54 -1.46 -0.57
N GLY A 117 -21.79 -0.45 -0.99
CA GLY A 117 -22.34 0.87 -1.30
C GLY A 117 -23.08 0.92 -2.64
N SER A 118 -24.03 1.85 -2.74
CA SER A 118 -24.62 2.28 -4.00
C SER A 118 -23.60 2.98 -4.90
N GLU A 119 -23.90 3.04 -6.19
CA GLU A 119 -23.04 3.72 -7.16
C GLU A 119 -22.79 5.20 -6.81
N ALA A 120 -23.81 5.88 -6.28
CA ALA A 120 -23.68 7.25 -5.81
C ALA A 120 -22.72 7.37 -4.62
N GLN A 121 -22.70 6.39 -3.71
CA GLN A 121 -21.73 6.35 -2.61
C GLN A 121 -20.31 6.10 -3.13
N ARG A 122 -20.13 5.10 -4.01
CA ARG A 122 -18.81 4.80 -4.60
C ARG A 122 -18.19 6.03 -5.27
N LYS A 123 -18.93 6.67 -6.18
CA LYS A 123 -18.48 7.87 -6.91
C LYS A 123 -18.22 9.08 -6.02
N LYS A 124 -18.93 9.19 -4.89
CA LYS A 124 -18.76 10.31 -3.95
C LYS A 124 -17.55 10.12 -3.03
N TYR A 125 -17.35 8.92 -2.49
CA TYR A 125 -16.41 8.69 -1.39
C TYR A 125 -15.07 8.12 -1.87
N LEU A 126 -15.09 7.10 -2.73
CA LEU A 126 -13.88 6.34 -3.06
C LEU A 126 -12.77 7.19 -3.69
N PRO A 127 -13.03 8.13 -4.63
CA PRO A 127 -11.96 8.95 -5.19
C PRO A 127 -11.21 9.80 -4.15
N LYS A 128 -11.93 10.31 -3.14
CA LYS A 128 -11.36 11.14 -2.08
C LYS A 128 -10.62 10.32 -1.01
N LEU A 129 -11.08 9.08 -0.77
CA LEU A 129 -10.42 8.14 0.12
C LEU A 129 -9.15 7.57 -0.54
N ALA A 130 -9.20 7.28 -1.83
CA ALA A 130 -8.06 6.78 -2.61
C ALA A 130 -6.94 7.81 -2.71
N SER A 131 -7.28 9.09 -2.92
CA SER A 131 -6.29 10.17 -2.94
C SER A 131 -5.76 10.56 -1.55
N GLY A 132 -6.28 9.96 -0.47
CA GLY A 132 -5.98 10.36 0.90
C GLY A 132 -6.41 11.78 1.26
N GLU A 133 -7.31 12.40 0.49
CA GLU A 133 -7.92 13.70 0.86
C GLU A 133 -8.82 13.51 2.08
N TRP A 134 -9.56 12.40 2.11
CA TRP A 134 -10.40 11.99 3.22
C TRP A 134 -9.81 10.78 3.93
N ILE A 135 -9.91 10.79 5.25
CA ILE A 135 -9.54 9.70 6.15
C ILE A 135 -10.83 9.09 6.68
N GLY A 136 -10.96 7.77 6.60
CA GLY A 136 -12.13 7.03 7.09
C GLY A 136 -11.99 6.50 8.50
#